data_AF-A0A501XS59-F1
#
_entry.id   AF-A0A501XS59-F1
#
_cell.length_a   1.000
_cell.length_b   1.000
_cell.length_c   1.000
_cell.angle_alpha   90.00
_cell.angle_beta   90.00
_cell.angle_gamma   90.00
#
_symmetry.space_group_name_H-M   'P 1'
#
loop_
_entity.id
_entity.type
_entity.pdbx_description
1 polymer ?
#
loop_
_entity_poly.entity_id
_entity_poly.type
_entity_poly.pdbx_seq_one_letter_code
_entity_poly.pdbx_strand_id
1 'polypeptide(L)'
;MTTETPAWHALSGEDALSALDSNRVGTHAEAVQRFERHGPNALPIAAGVHPIMRFLAQFNSALTYFLMTAAFAAGLLGHLVDAVVIAIVVLVNAVVGFAHEGSPSLAQKLGEGAIM
;
A
#
# COMPACT_ATOMS: atom_id res chain seq x y z
N MET A 1 7.02 -32.49 -0.52
CA MET A 1 5.95 -32.57 0.50
C MET A 1 5.17 -31.27 0.44
N THR A 2 4.05 -31.27 -0.25
CA THR A 2 3.11 -30.15 -0.28
C THR A 2 2.41 -30.10 1.07
N THR A 3 2.70 -29.10 1.90
CA THR A 3 1.93 -28.83 3.12
C THR A 3 0.56 -28.31 2.68
N GLU A 4 -0.43 -29.18 2.56
CA GLU A 4 -1.81 -28.76 2.35
C GLU A 4 -2.27 -27.97 3.57
N THR A 5 -2.34 -26.64 3.42
CA THR A 5 -2.96 -25.78 4.41
C THR A 5 -4.45 -26.14 4.47
N PRO A 6 -5.00 -26.48 5.65
CA PRO A 6 -6.40 -26.82 5.74
C PRO A 6 -7.27 -25.66 5.26
N ALA A 7 -8.40 -25.97 4.61
CA ALA A 7 -9.38 -24.99 4.19
C ALA A 7 -10.10 -24.41 5.42
N TRP A 8 -9.43 -23.49 6.15
CA TRP A 8 -9.90 -22.92 7.41
C TRP A 8 -11.33 -22.38 7.36
N HIS A 9 -11.73 -21.85 6.20
CA HIS A 9 -13.06 -21.29 5.97
C HIS A 9 -14.18 -22.34 5.90
N ALA A 10 -13.84 -23.62 5.73
CA ALA A 10 -14.78 -24.73 5.62
C ALA A 10 -14.82 -25.62 6.87
N LEU A 11 -13.96 -25.36 7.86
CA LEU A 11 -13.92 -26.11 9.11
C LEU A 11 -14.99 -25.61 10.10
N SER A 12 -15.51 -26.52 10.91
CA SER A 12 -16.31 -26.15 12.08
C SER A 12 -15.41 -25.50 13.16
N GLY A 13 -16.02 -24.80 14.13
CA GLY A 13 -15.26 -24.18 15.22
C GLY A 13 -14.48 -25.19 16.05
N GLU A 14 -15.08 -26.35 16.34
CA GLU A 14 -14.46 -27.48 17.05
C GLU A 14 -13.28 -28.08 16.27
N ASP A 15 -13.43 -28.26 14.96
CA ASP A 15 -12.38 -28.81 14.11
C ASP A 15 -11.21 -27.82 13.98
N ALA A 16 -11.50 -26.53 13.87
CA ALA A 16 -10.48 -25.49 13.85
C ALA A 16 -9.70 -25.41 15.17
N LEU A 17 -10.39 -25.52 16.31
CA LEU A 17 -9.76 -25.56 17.63
C LEU A 17 -8.87 -26.79 17.81
N SER A 18 -9.34 -27.96 17.35
CA SER A 18 -8.57 -29.21 17.38
C SER A 18 -7.34 -29.14 16.47
N ALA A 19 -7.48 -28.59 15.27
CA ALA A 19 -6.38 -28.40 14.33
C ALA A 19 -5.34 -27.39 14.83
N LEU A 20 -5.75 -26.41 15.63
CA LEU A 20 -4.88 -25.42 16.26
C LEU A 20 -4.36 -25.86 17.63
N ASP A 21 -4.69 -27.07 18.11
CA ASP A 21 -4.41 -27.55 19.47
C ASP A 21 -4.73 -26.48 20.53
N SER A 22 -5.97 -25.99 20.47
CA SER A 22 -6.47 -24.88 21.29
C SER A 22 -7.85 -25.19 21.84
N ASN A 23 -8.26 -24.45 22.85
CA ASN A 23 -9.61 -24.50 23.40
C ASN A 23 -10.34 -23.15 23.21
N ARG A 24 -11.64 -23.12 23.55
CA ARG A 24 -12.52 -21.93 23.38
C ARG A 24 -12.14 -20.72 24.24
N VAL A 25 -11.39 -20.92 25.32
CA VAL A 25 -11.01 -19.87 26.28
C VAL A 25 -9.60 -19.37 26.03
N GLY A 26 -8.69 -20.28 25.67
CA GLY A 26 -7.25 -20.02 25.51
C GLY A 26 -6.56 -19.63 26.82
N THR A 27 -5.23 -19.58 26.80
CA THR A 27 -4.42 -19.13 27.94
C THR A 27 -3.41 -18.07 27.52
N HIS A 28 -2.99 -17.24 28.48
CA HIS A 28 -1.95 -16.23 28.24
C HIS A 28 -0.62 -16.88 27.83
N ALA A 29 -0.28 -18.04 28.40
CA ALA A 29 0.94 -18.76 28.07
C ALA A 29 0.95 -19.22 26.59
N GLU A 30 -0.17 -19.77 26.10
CA GLU A 30 -0.33 -20.13 24.69
C GLU A 30 -0.28 -18.90 23.78
N ALA A 31 -0.86 -17.79 24.20
CA ALA A 31 -0.82 -16.54 23.43
C ALA A 31 0.61 -16.01 23.27
N VAL A 32 1.41 -16.00 24.35
CA VAL A 32 2.82 -15.59 24.30
C VAL A 32 3.63 -16.53 23.41
N GLN A 33 3.47 -17.84 23.57
CA GLN A 33 4.17 -18.83 22.75
C GLN A 33 3.84 -18.66 21.25
N ARG A 34 2.56 -18.41 20.92
CA ARG A 34 2.13 -18.16 19.53
C ARG A 34 2.64 -16.83 19.00
N PHE A 35 2.70 -15.79 19.85
CA PHE A 35 3.27 -14.50 19.48
C PHE A 35 4.76 -14.61 19.15
N GLU A 36 5.54 -15.35 19.93
CA GLU A 36 6.96 -15.60 19.63
C GLU A 36 7.14 -16.40 18.32
N ARG A 37 6.22 -17.33 18.02
CA ARG A 37 6.30 -18.18 16.82
C ARG A 37 5.87 -17.47 15.54
N HIS A 38 4.80 -16.69 15.59
CA HIS A 38 4.18 -16.08 14.41
C HIS A 38 4.51 -14.60 14.26
N GLY A 39 5.07 -13.98 15.29
CA GLY A 39 5.27 -12.55 15.37
C GLY A 39 3.97 -11.78 15.59
N PRO A 40 4.05 -10.44 15.57
CA PRO A 40 2.87 -9.61 15.66
C PRO A 40 1.95 -9.84 14.45
N ASN A 41 0.64 -9.88 14.70
CA ASN A 41 -0.37 -9.88 13.63
C ASN A 41 -0.51 -8.47 13.03
N ALA A 42 0.61 -7.95 12.50
CA ALA A 42 0.72 -6.66 11.88
C ALA A 42 1.31 -6.85 10.49
N LEU A 43 0.61 -6.32 9.50
CA LEU A 43 1.16 -6.26 8.15
C LEU A 43 2.38 -5.35 8.15
N PRO A 44 3.45 -5.69 7.41
CA PRO A 44 4.60 -4.82 7.27
C PRO A 44 4.11 -3.47 6.74
N ILE A 45 4.42 -2.40 7.46
CA ILE A 45 4.14 -1.05 6.97
C ILE A 45 5.01 -0.89 5.72
N ALA A 46 4.37 -0.75 4.56
CA ALA A 46 5.09 -0.43 3.34
C ALA A 46 5.93 0.82 3.62
N ALA A 47 7.25 0.70 3.50
CA ALA A 47 8.16 1.81 3.71
C ALA A 47 7.64 3.00 2.90
N GLY A 48 7.37 4.12 3.56
CA GLY A 48 6.80 5.29 2.90
C GLY A 48 7.65 5.64 1.68
N VAL A 49 7.08 5.49 0.49
CA VAL A 49 7.78 5.84 -0.74
C VAL A 49 8.09 7.33 -0.66
N HIS A 50 9.37 7.69 -0.80
CA HIS A 50 9.81 9.07 -0.63
C HIS A 50 8.97 10.00 -1.53
N PRO A 51 8.46 11.14 -1.02
CA PRO A 51 7.52 12.01 -1.75
C PRO A 51 8.05 12.43 -3.15
N ILE A 52 9.35 12.66 -3.27
CA ILE A 52 10.02 12.96 -4.55
C ILE A 52 9.98 11.76 -5.52
N MET A 53 10.23 10.52 -5.04
CA MET A 53 10.12 9.31 -5.87
C MET A 53 8.70 9.08 -6.36
N ARG A 54 7.70 9.44 -5.55
CA ARG A 54 6.29 9.36 -5.88
C ARG A 54 5.88 10.36 -6.97
N PHE A 55 6.39 11.59 -6.88
CA PHE A 55 6.26 12.59 -7.93
C PHE A 55 6.91 12.12 -9.24
N LEU A 56 8.15 11.59 -9.18
CA LEU A 56 8.84 11.05 -10.36
C LEU A 56 8.14 9.83 -10.95
N ALA A 57 7.50 8.98 -10.13
CA ALA A 57 6.74 7.83 -10.62
C ALA A 57 5.53 8.24 -11.48
N GLN A 58 4.92 9.41 -11.22
CA GLN A 58 3.86 9.96 -12.08
C GLN A 58 4.36 10.38 -13.47
N PHE A 59 5.65 10.72 -13.60
CA PHE A 59 6.29 10.94 -14.90
C PHE A 59 6.60 9.64 -15.65
N ASN A 60 6.55 8.48 -14.99
CA ASN A 60 6.79 7.18 -15.59
C ASN A 60 5.52 6.49 -16.10
N SER A 61 4.48 7.29 -16.41
CA SER A 61 3.27 6.81 -17.05
C SER A 61 3.36 7.03 -18.56
N ALA A 62 2.95 6.03 -19.34
CA ALA A 62 2.84 6.14 -20.80
C ALA A 62 2.03 7.37 -21.24
N LEU A 63 1.00 7.73 -20.44
CA LEU A 63 0.18 8.92 -20.69
C LEU A 63 0.97 10.22 -20.50
N THR A 64 1.82 10.31 -19.47
CA THR A 64 2.64 11.51 -19.20
C THR A 64 3.68 11.71 -20.30
N TYR A 65 4.31 10.64 -20.78
CA TYR A 65 5.23 10.73 -21.93
C TYR A 65 4.52 11.18 -23.20
N PHE A 66 3.29 10.70 -23.44
CA PHE A 66 2.48 11.14 -24.57
C PHE A 66 2.18 12.65 -24.51
N LEU A 67 1.73 13.14 -23.35
CA LEU A 67 1.43 14.57 -23.16
C LEU A 67 2.68 15.45 -23.25
N MET A 68 3.81 15.00 -22.69
CA MET A 68 5.11 15.69 -22.84
C MET A 68 5.53 15.79 -24.31
N THR A 69 5.36 14.72 -25.07
CA THR A 69 5.68 14.69 -26.51
C THR A 69 4.74 15.61 -27.30
N ALA A 70 3.44 15.61 -26.98
CA ALA A 70 2.44 16.49 -27.60
C ALA A 70 2.71 17.97 -27.30
N ALA A 71 3.04 18.33 -26.06
CA ALA A 71 3.40 19.69 -25.69
C ALA A 71 4.66 20.17 -26.41
N PHE A 72 5.68 19.31 -26.51
CA PHE A 72 6.91 19.61 -27.25
C PHE A 72 6.65 19.81 -28.74
N ALA A 73 5.87 18.92 -29.36
CA ALA A 73 5.46 19.06 -30.75
C ALA A 73 4.67 20.36 -30.99
N ALA A 74 3.67 20.66 -30.16
CA ALA A 74 2.89 21.89 -30.26
C ALA A 74 3.76 23.15 -30.16
N GLY A 75 4.77 23.14 -29.28
CA GLY A 75 5.76 24.21 -29.17
C GLY A 75 6.60 24.39 -30.43
N LEU A 76 7.05 23.28 -31.05
CA LEU A 76 7.78 23.32 -32.32
C LEU A 76 6.96 23.86 -33.49
N LEU A 77 5.65 23.58 -33.50
CA LEU A 77 4.73 24.13 -34.51
C LEU A 77 4.35 25.60 -34.27
N GLY A 78 4.85 26.23 -33.19
CA GLY A 78 4.54 27.62 -32.84
C GLY A 78 3.21 27.83 -32.13
N HIS A 79 2.51 26.73 -31.78
CA HIS A 79 1.27 26.76 -31.01
C HIS A 79 1.57 26.87 -29.50
N LEU A 80 2.12 28.01 -29.09
CA LEU A 80 2.52 28.24 -27.69
C LEU A 80 1.35 28.12 -26.72
N VAL A 81 0.15 28.55 -27.11
CA VAL A 81 -1.05 28.45 -26.26
C VAL A 81 -1.40 26.99 -25.99
N ASP A 82 -1.42 26.15 -27.03
CA ASP A 82 -1.75 24.74 -26.90
C ASP A 82 -0.70 23.99 -26.06
N ALA A 83 0.59 24.29 -26.28
CA ALA A 83 1.68 23.74 -25.47
C ALA A 83 1.55 24.10 -23.97
N VAL A 84 1.19 25.35 -23.65
CA VAL A 84 0.99 25.80 -22.27
C VAL A 84 -0.21 25.10 -21.63
N VAL A 85 -1.33 24.94 -22.34
CA VAL A 85 -2.50 24.22 -21.83
C VAL A 85 -2.15 22.77 -21.49
N ILE A 86 -1.43 22.07 -22.37
CA ILE A 86 -1.00 20.68 -22.11
C ILE A 86 -0.07 20.62 -20.90
N ALA A 87 0.87 21.55 -20.77
CA ALA A 87 1.78 21.63 -19.63
C ALA A 87 1.02 21.81 -18.30
N ILE A 88 -0.02 22.65 -18.27
CA ILE A 88 -0.86 22.85 -17.09
C ILE A 88 -1.58 21.55 -16.70
N VAL A 89 -2.14 20.81 -17.67
CA VAL A 89 -2.81 19.53 -17.40
C VAL A 89 -1.86 18.51 -16.76
N VAL A 90 -0.64 18.39 -17.29
CA VAL A 90 0.39 17.51 -16.70
C VAL A 90 0.74 17.92 -15.28
N LEU A 91 0.88 19.23 -15.02
CA LEU A 91 1.18 19.76 -13.70
C LEU A 91 0.06 19.45 -12.69
N VAL A 92 -1.20 19.63 -13.09
CA VAL A 92 -2.37 19.28 -12.26
C VAL A 92 -2.38 17.80 -11.93
N ASN A 93 -2.13 16.93 -12.92
CA ASN A 93 -2.07 15.49 -12.70
C ASN A 93 -1.02 15.10 -11.65
N ALA A 94 0.16 15.74 -11.70
CA ALA A 94 1.22 15.50 -10.74
C ALA A 94 0.85 15.97 -9.32
N VAL A 95 0.20 17.14 -9.19
CA VAL A 95 -0.24 17.68 -7.89
C VAL A 95 -1.36 16.83 -7.28
N VAL A 96 -2.34 16.42 -8.09
CA VAL A 96 -3.46 15.58 -7.63
C VAL A 96 -2.94 14.20 -7.19
N GLY A 97 -2.01 13.61 -7.94
CA GLY A 97 -1.36 12.35 -7.57
C GLY A 97 -0.61 12.46 -6.25
N PHE A 98 0.10 13.58 -6.01
CA PHE A 98 0.79 13.83 -4.74
C PHE A 98 -0.17 13.98 -3.55
N ALA A 99 -1.33 14.62 -3.74
CA ALA A 99 -2.29 14.89 -2.67
C ALA A 99 -3.09 13.66 -2.20
N HIS A 100 -3.33 12.67 -3.06
CA HIS A 100 -4.19 11.53 -2.75
C HIS A 100 -3.60 10.51 -1.77
N GLU A 101 -2.33 10.64 -1.41
CA GLU A 101 -1.61 9.62 -0.66
C GLU A 101 -1.11 10.09 0.71
N GLY A 102 -1.44 11.33 1.10
CA GLY A 102 -0.98 12.00 2.30
C GLY A 102 -1.77 11.71 3.58
N SER A 103 -2.61 10.68 3.62
CA SER A 103 -3.29 10.27 4.86
C SER A 103 -2.44 9.23 5.58
N PRO A 104 -1.62 9.59 6.58
CA PRO A 104 -0.96 8.61 7.43
C PRO A 104 -2.04 7.73 8.04
N SER A 105 -2.04 6.46 7.63
CA SER A 105 -2.96 5.48 8.17
C SER A 105 -2.69 5.34 9.66
N LEU A 106 -3.78 5.32 10.42
CA LEU A 106 -3.86 5.27 11.89
C LEU A 106 -3.02 4.14 12.53
N ALA A 107 -2.50 3.20 11.73
CA ALA A 107 -1.66 2.07 12.14
C ALA A 107 -0.37 2.48 12.87
N GLN A 108 0.19 3.66 12.59
CA GLN A 108 1.43 4.09 13.24
C GLN A 108 1.23 4.54 14.70
N LYS A 109 0.03 5.02 15.08
CA LYS A 109 -0.24 5.50 16.45
C LYS A 109 -0.52 4.40 17.47
N LEU A 110 -0.88 3.19 17.02
CA LEU A 110 -1.20 2.08 17.92
C LEU A 110 0.04 1.25 18.31
N GLY A 111 1.15 1.38 17.57
CA GLY A 111 2.40 0.67 17.87
C GLY A 111 3.15 1.21 19.10
N GLU A 112 3.05 2.51 19.40
CA GLU A 112 3.71 3.11 20.58
C GLU A 112 2.90 2.97 21.88
N GLY A 113 1.58 2.76 21.79
CA GLY A 113 0.72 2.62 22.97
C GLY A 113 0.63 1.20 23.54
N ALA A 114 1.10 0.18 22.80
CA ALA A 114 1.02 -1.23 23.20
C ALA A 114 2.25 -1.69 24.01
N ILE A 115 3.22 -0.81 24.26
CA ILE A 115 4.46 -1.09 24.99
C ILE A 115 4.55 -0.30 26.33
N MET A 116 3.45 0.30 26.79
CA MET A 116 3.31 0.84 28.15
C MET A 116 2.24 0.09 28.95
#